data_AF-A0A9D6GRC5-F1
#
_entry.id   AF-A0A9D6GRC5-F1
#
_cell.length_a   1.000
_cell.length_b   1.000
_cell.length_c   1.000
_cell.angle_alpha   90.00
_cell.angle_beta   90.00
_cell.angle_gamma   90.00
#
_symmetry.space_group_name_H-M   'P 1'
#
loop_
_entity.id
_entity.type
_entity.pdbx_description
1 polymer ?
#
loop_
_entity_poly.entity_id
_entity_poly.type
_entity_poly.pdbx_seq_one_letter_code
_entity_poly.pdbx_strand_id
1 'polypeptide(L)'
;MKFRHFKWIYAQLFLASVGFVHYARKFWPWSDRTPGIEQFKRNYFSESFLPCTQELRAIAHEPGRCTTCGQCDFACPENLSPMRSLLKPERALREMASCTNCHACEQACPQRIPILRYVHLASKTFHPGASWRTTTGS
;
A
#
# COMPACT_ATOMS: atom_id res chain seq x y z
N MET A 1 -31.04 24.94 -28.74
CA MET A 1 -29.83 24.17 -29.14
C MET A 1 -28.47 24.87 -28.90
N LYS A 2 -28.38 26.13 -28.46
CA LYS A 2 -27.07 26.85 -28.32
C LYS A 2 -26.21 26.46 -27.10
N PHE A 3 -26.82 25.94 -26.02
CA PHE A 3 -26.11 25.62 -24.77
C PHE A 3 -25.13 24.43 -24.86
N ARG A 4 -25.37 23.48 -25.78
CA ARG A 4 -24.54 22.27 -25.89
C ARG A 4 -23.19 22.53 -26.59
N HIS A 5 -23.18 23.45 -27.56
CA HIS A 5 -21.95 23.85 -28.26
C HIS A 5 -21.03 24.67 -27.36
N PHE A 6 -21.59 25.55 -26.53
CA PHE A 6 -20.80 26.37 -25.61
C PHE A 6 -20.03 25.52 -24.57
N LYS A 7 -20.69 24.50 -24.00
CA LYS A 7 -20.05 23.55 -23.08
C LYS A 7 -18.94 22.73 -23.75
N TRP A 8 -19.13 22.35 -25.01
CA TRP A 8 -18.13 21.59 -25.78
C TRP A 8 -16.90 22.43 -26.11
N ILE A 9 -17.08 23.67 -26.57
CA ILE A 9 -15.98 24.61 -26.83
C ILE A 9 -15.22 24.92 -25.54
N TYR A 10 -15.93 25.19 -24.44
CA TYR A 10 -15.32 25.41 -23.13
C TYR A 10 -14.48 24.20 -22.68
N ALA A 11 -15.00 22.98 -22.84
CA ALA A 11 -14.28 21.77 -22.49
C ALA A 11 -13.00 21.59 -23.34
N GLN A 12 -13.05 21.90 -24.64
CA GLN A 12 -11.87 21.84 -25.51
C GLN A 12 -10.82 22.88 -25.10
N LEU A 13 -11.24 24.13 -24.84
CA LEU A 13 -10.33 25.19 -24.38
C LEU A 13 -9.73 24.88 -23.00
N PHE A 14 -10.51 24.28 -22.10
CA PHE A 14 -10.04 23.85 -20.79
C PHE A 14 -9.00 22.72 -20.89
N LEU A 15 -9.26 21.70 -21.71
CA LEU A 15 -8.30 20.61 -21.93
C LEU A 15 -7.01 21.11 -22.58
N ALA A 16 -7.14 22.01 -23.58
CA ALA A 16 -5.99 22.64 -24.22
C ALA A 16 -5.17 23.48 -23.24
N SER A 17 -5.81 24.25 -22.36
CA SER A 17 -5.12 25.08 -21.37
C SER A 17 -4.43 24.24 -20.29
N VAL A 18 -5.08 23.17 -19.80
CA VAL A 18 -4.47 22.22 -18.85
C VAL A 18 -3.25 21.53 -19.46
N GLY A 19 -3.36 21.06 -20.71
CA GLY A 19 -2.25 20.45 -21.44
C GLY A 19 -1.10 21.42 -21.63
N PHE A 20 -1.39 22.65 -22.08
CA PHE A 20 -0.39 23.70 -22.25
C PHE A 20 0.32 24.03 -20.93
N VAL A 21 -0.41 24.22 -19.83
CA VAL A 21 0.16 24.51 -18.51
C VAL A 21 1.03 23.35 -18.00
N HIS A 22 0.64 22.09 -18.26
CA HIS A 22 1.46 20.93 -17.91
C HIS A 22 2.81 20.95 -18.65
N TYR A 23 2.79 21.15 -19.98
CA TYR A 23 4.02 21.21 -20.77
C TYR A 23 4.87 22.44 -20.44
N ALA A 24 4.26 23.60 -20.22
CA ALA A 24 4.94 24.81 -19.79
C ALA A 24 5.65 24.57 -18.45
N ARG A 25 4.97 24.01 -17.44
CA ARG A 25 5.57 23.66 -16.14
C ARG A 25 6.67 22.60 -16.27
N LYS A 26 6.52 21.64 -17.18
CA LYS A 26 7.53 20.60 -17.44
C LYS A 26 8.84 21.21 -17.93
N PHE A 27 8.78 22.19 -18.83
CA PHE A 27 9.98 22.85 -19.37
C PHE A 27 10.44 24.09 -18.58
N TRP A 28 9.68 24.53 -17.58
CA TRP A 28 10.03 25.68 -16.75
C TRP A 28 11.08 25.33 -15.69
N PRO A 29 12.24 26.01 -15.66
CA PRO A 29 13.36 25.66 -14.78
C PRO A 29 13.08 25.87 -13.28
N TRP A 30 12.05 26.63 -12.91
CA TRP A 30 11.69 26.94 -11.51
C TRP A 30 10.48 26.14 -11.02
N SER A 31 9.96 25.22 -11.84
CA SER A 31 8.92 24.29 -11.38
C SER A 31 9.56 23.29 -10.43
N ASP A 32 9.06 23.22 -9.20
CA ASP A 32 9.53 22.27 -8.20
C ASP A 32 9.19 20.83 -8.66
N ARG A 33 10.14 20.21 -9.36
CA ARG A 33 10.01 18.84 -9.89
C ARG A 33 10.28 17.86 -8.76
N THR A 34 9.38 17.81 -7.80
CA THR A 34 9.45 16.73 -6.84
C THR A 34 9.16 15.41 -7.57
N PRO A 35 10.08 14.44 -7.55
CA PRO A 35 9.90 13.20 -8.27
C PRO A 35 8.61 12.53 -7.79
N GLY A 36 7.96 11.75 -8.64
CA GLY A 36 6.65 11.17 -8.34
C GLY A 36 6.61 10.41 -7.01
N ILE A 37 7.75 9.83 -6.60
CA ILE A 37 7.88 9.16 -5.30
C ILE A 37 7.83 10.11 -4.10
N GLU A 38 8.40 11.31 -4.19
CA GLU A 38 8.35 12.30 -3.11
C GLU A 38 6.95 12.91 -2.97
N GLN A 39 6.28 13.17 -4.09
CA GLN A 39 4.88 13.61 -4.05
C GLN A 39 3.96 12.49 -3.53
N PHE A 40 4.19 11.25 -3.92
CA PHE A 40 3.47 10.08 -3.42
C PHE A 40 3.65 9.95 -1.90
N LYS A 41 4.90 10.01 -1.41
CA LYS A 41 5.17 10.00 0.03
C LYS A 41 4.38 11.11 0.73
N ARG A 42 4.41 12.35 0.25
CA ARG A 42 3.68 13.46 0.89
C ARG A 42 2.16 13.25 0.98
N ASN A 43 1.55 12.65 -0.03
CA ASN A 43 0.11 12.46 -0.06
C ASN A 43 -0.38 11.30 0.81
N TYR A 44 0.42 10.23 0.97
CA TYR A 44 -0.05 8.99 1.60
C TYR A 44 0.66 8.65 2.92
N PHE A 45 1.72 9.37 3.29
CA PHE A 45 2.50 9.08 4.49
C PHE A 45 1.72 9.32 5.80
N SER A 46 0.87 10.37 5.85
CA SER A 46 0.04 10.64 7.04
C SER A 46 -0.96 9.52 7.34
N GLU A 47 -1.31 8.71 6.34
CA GLU A 47 -2.25 7.61 6.48
C GLU A 47 -1.57 6.28 6.83
N SER A 48 -0.24 6.28 7.06
CA SER A 48 0.55 5.07 7.36
C SER A 48 0.48 3.97 6.29
N PHE A 49 0.02 4.30 5.07
CA PHE A 49 0.07 3.41 3.93
C PHE A 49 1.45 3.48 3.28
N LEU A 50 2.31 2.53 3.62
CA LEU A 50 3.62 2.41 3.00
C LEU A 50 3.50 1.78 1.60
N PRO A 51 4.42 2.12 0.68
CA PRO A 51 4.40 1.56 -0.66
C PRO A 51 4.51 0.03 -0.57
N CYS A 52 3.52 -0.64 -1.17
CA CYS A 52 3.55 -2.09 -1.33
C CYS A 52 4.87 -2.50 -2.02
N THR A 53 5.75 -3.17 -1.27
CA THR A 53 7.04 -3.64 -1.78
C THR A 53 6.82 -4.62 -2.93
N GLN A 54 7.82 -4.80 -3.78
CA GLN A 54 7.72 -5.76 -4.88
C GLN A 54 7.38 -7.17 -4.38
N GLU A 55 7.95 -7.56 -3.24
CA GLU A 55 7.68 -8.86 -2.60
C GLU A 55 6.24 -8.97 -2.10
N LEU A 56 5.72 -7.94 -1.42
CA LEU A 56 4.33 -7.93 -0.95
C LEU A 56 3.34 -7.94 -2.13
N ARG A 57 3.65 -7.18 -3.19
CA ARG A 57 2.84 -7.15 -4.42
C ARG A 57 2.78 -8.51 -5.10
N ALA A 58 3.90 -9.24 -5.15
CA ALA A 58 3.97 -10.55 -5.78
C ALA A 58 3.01 -11.56 -5.11
N ILE A 59 2.75 -11.42 -3.80
CA ILE A 59 1.88 -12.33 -3.05
C ILE A 59 0.54 -11.69 -2.65
N ALA A 60 0.22 -10.47 -3.09
CA ALA A 60 -0.98 -9.74 -2.67
C ALA A 60 -2.31 -10.44 -3.06
N HIS A 61 -2.28 -11.32 -4.05
CA HIS A 61 -3.45 -12.09 -4.48
C HIS A 61 -3.73 -13.30 -3.56
N GLU A 62 -2.74 -13.76 -2.79
CA GLU A 62 -2.85 -14.94 -1.92
C GLU A 62 -3.91 -14.75 -0.81
N PRO A 63 -3.90 -13.66 -0.02
CA PRO A 63 -4.96 -13.38 0.95
C PRO A 63 -6.36 -13.26 0.33
N GLY A 64 -6.48 -12.92 -0.95
CA GLY A 64 -7.76 -12.81 -1.65
C GLY A 64 -8.53 -14.13 -1.75
N ARG A 65 -7.86 -15.26 -1.53
CA ARG A 65 -8.48 -16.60 -1.45
C ARG A 65 -9.04 -16.92 -0.06
N CYS A 66 -8.81 -16.06 0.93
CA CYS A 66 -9.26 -16.29 2.30
C CYS A 66 -10.79 -16.23 2.38
N THR A 67 -11.40 -17.33 2.84
CA THR A 67 -12.83 -17.43 3.10
C THR A 67 -13.22 -16.98 4.51
N THR A 68 -12.28 -16.39 5.26
CA THR A 68 -12.45 -15.92 6.64
C THR A 68 -12.95 -16.99 7.62
N CYS A 69 -12.58 -18.26 7.40
CA CYS A 69 -13.05 -19.39 8.21
C CYS A 69 -12.51 -19.42 9.65
N GLY A 70 -11.44 -18.69 9.96
CA GLY A 70 -10.87 -18.58 11.31
C GLY A 70 -10.05 -19.79 11.78
N GLN A 71 -9.83 -20.82 10.96
CA GLN A 71 -9.05 -22.00 11.37
C GLN A 71 -7.61 -21.67 11.78
N CYS A 72 -7.01 -20.65 11.18
CA CYS A 72 -5.67 -20.18 11.56
C CYS A 72 -5.60 -19.64 12.99
N ASP A 73 -6.69 -19.05 13.49
CA ASP A 73 -6.74 -18.47 14.83
C ASP A 73 -6.82 -19.59 15.87
N PHE A 74 -7.65 -20.62 15.62
CA PHE A 74 -7.77 -21.79 16.49
C PHE A 74 -6.51 -22.66 16.52
N ALA A 75 -5.79 -22.75 15.40
CA ALA A 75 -4.55 -23.54 15.32
C ALA A 75 -3.34 -22.83 15.95
N CYS A 76 -3.43 -21.53 16.25
CA CYS A 76 -2.30 -20.77 16.76
C CYS A 76 -2.08 -21.04 18.25
N PRO A 77 -0.94 -21.62 18.68
CA PRO A 77 -0.67 -21.87 20.09
C PRO A 77 -0.52 -20.58 20.90
N GLU A 78 -0.07 -19.50 20.25
CA GLU A 78 0.09 -18.17 20.84
C GLU A 78 -1.21 -17.35 20.81
N ASN A 79 -2.33 -17.97 20.38
CA ASN A 79 -3.65 -17.34 20.28
C ASN A 79 -3.65 -16.02 19.48
N LEU A 80 -2.87 -15.98 18.40
CA LEU A 80 -2.79 -14.85 17.48
C LEU A 80 -3.93 -14.91 16.46
N SER A 81 -4.22 -13.80 15.79
CA SER A 81 -5.18 -13.74 14.68
C SER A 81 -4.52 -13.25 13.38
N PRO A 82 -3.65 -14.06 12.75
CA PRO A 82 -2.74 -13.62 11.68
C PRO A 82 -3.43 -12.88 10.54
N MET A 83 -4.59 -13.39 10.09
CA MET A 83 -5.34 -12.80 8.99
C MET A 83 -6.04 -11.48 9.36
N ARG A 84 -6.54 -11.36 10.60
CA ARG A 84 -7.19 -10.12 11.08
C ARG A 84 -6.18 -9.01 11.32
N SER A 85 -4.94 -9.38 11.60
CA SER A 85 -3.84 -8.44 11.84
C SER A 85 -3.37 -7.72 10.59
N LEU A 86 -3.72 -8.24 9.42
CA LEU A 86 -3.43 -7.58 8.15
C LEU A 86 -4.31 -6.35 7.90
N LEU A 87 -5.45 -6.22 8.61
CA LEU A 87 -6.31 -5.04 8.53
C LEU A 87 -5.71 -3.82 9.25
N LYS A 88 -4.78 -4.05 10.19
CA LYS A 88 -4.18 -3.00 11.00
C LYS A 88 -2.69 -3.27 11.18
N PRO A 89 -1.80 -2.47 10.59
CA PRO A 89 -0.39 -2.83 10.52
C PRO A 89 0.32 -2.82 11.89
N GLU A 90 -0.14 -2.02 12.84
CA GLU A 90 0.24 -2.08 14.26
C GLU A 90 0.01 -3.46 14.89
N ARG A 91 -1.06 -4.15 14.47
CA ARG A 91 -1.41 -5.49 14.94
C ARG A 91 -0.54 -6.54 14.27
N ALA A 92 -0.23 -6.40 12.98
CA ALA A 92 0.70 -7.29 12.27
C ALA A 92 2.08 -7.34 12.92
N LEU A 93 2.60 -6.19 13.37
CA LEU A 93 3.86 -6.13 14.11
C LEU A 93 3.81 -6.80 15.47
N ARG A 94 2.76 -6.51 16.24
CA ARG A 94 2.57 -7.13 17.55
C ARG A 94 2.50 -8.64 17.45
N GLU A 95 1.72 -9.15 16.49
CA GLU A 95 1.59 -10.59 16.31
C GLU A 95 2.88 -11.22 15.79
N MET A 96 3.62 -10.57 14.90
CA MET A 96 4.92 -11.06 14.47
C MET A 96 5.93 -11.12 15.63
N ALA A 97 5.91 -10.15 16.54
CA ALA A 97 6.77 -10.14 17.72
C ALA A 97 6.47 -11.29 18.70
N SER A 98 5.21 -11.74 18.76
CA SER A 98 4.78 -12.89 19.58
C SER A 98 4.77 -14.21 18.80
N CYS A 99 5.07 -14.21 17.50
CA CYS A 99 5.00 -15.41 16.68
C CYS A 99 6.24 -16.29 16.85
N THR A 100 6.01 -17.58 17.12
CA THR A 100 7.07 -18.59 17.24
C THR A 100 7.46 -19.24 15.89
N ASN A 101 6.88 -18.79 14.78
CA ASN A 101 7.09 -19.34 13.43
C ASN A 101 6.83 -20.86 13.34
N CYS A 102 5.81 -21.36 14.05
CA CYS A 102 5.46 -22.79 14.09
C CYS A 102 4.70 -23.30 12.86
N HIS A 103 4.28 -22.41 11.94
CA HIS A 103 3.50 -22.71 10.73
C HIS A 103 2.13 -23.40 10.94
N ALA A 104 1.62 -23.51 12.17
CA ALA A 104 0.33 -24.13 12.46
C ALA A 104 -0.84 -23.46 11.69
N CYS A 105 -0.80 -22.15 11.53
CA CYS A 105 -1.81 -21.39 10.78
C CYS A 105 -1.88 -21.74 9.29
N GLU A 106 -0.74 -22.03 8.65
CA GLU A 106 -0.66 -22.41 7.24
C GLU A 106 -1.12 -23.85 7.05
N GLN A 107 -0.74 -24.75 7.97
CA GLN A 107 -1.16 -26.16 7.95
C GLN A 107 -2.67 -26.32 8.15
N ALA A 108 -3.26 -25.49 9.01
CA ALA A 108 -4.71 -25.46 9.24
C ALA A 108 -5.47 -24.74 8.12
N CYS A 109 -4.82 -24.04 7.19
CA CYS A 109 -5.52 -23.28 6.17
C CYS A 109 -6.00 -24.19 5.03
N PRO A 110 -7.33 -24.33 4.80
CA PRO A 110 -7.85 -25.18 3.72
C PRO A 110 -7.48 -24.64 2.32
N GLN A 111 -7.25 -23.34 2.22
CA GLN A 111 -6.85 -22.65 0.97
C GLN A 111 -5.33 -22.62 0.78
N ARG A 112 -4.54 -23.16 1.73
CA ARG A 112 -3.07 -23.20 1.70
C ARG A 112 -2.44 -21.83 1.44
N ILE A 113 -2.98 -20.80 2.09
CA ILE A 113 -2.46 -19.44 1.99
C ILE A 113 -1.14 -19.35 2.77
N PRO A 114 -0.09 -18.72 2.22
CA PRO A 114 1.17 -18.50 2.93
C PRO A 114 1.04 -17.36 3.96
N ILE A 115 0.24 -17.59 5.00
CA ILE A 115 -0.14 -16.61 6.03
C ILE A 115 1.10 -16.05 6.73
N LEU A 116 2.04 -16.91 7.13
CA LEU A 116 3.21 -16.49 7.90
C LEU A 116 4.11 -15.58 7.06
N ARG A 117 4.34 -15.98 5.79
CA ARG A 117 5.11 -15.17 4.83
C ARG A 117 4.47 -13.79 4.64
N TYR A 118 3.15 -13.74 4.55
CA TYR A 118 2.44 -12.47 4.35
C TYR A 118 2.53 -11.57 5.59
N VAL A 119 2.29 -12.10 6.79
CA VAL A 119 2.41 -11.33 8.05
C VAL A 119 3.83 -10.81 8.25
N HIS A 120 4.86 -11.61 7.96
CA HIS A 120 6.26 -11.21 8.05
C HIS A 120 6.62 -10.09 7.07
N LEU A 121 6.15 -10.17 5.84
CA LEU A 121 6.36 -9.09 4.86
C LEU A 121 5.61 -7.83 5.27
N ALA A 122 4.37 -7.96 5.73
CA ALA A 122 3.58 -6.85 6.21
C ALA A 122 4.24 -6.15 7.43
N SER A 123 4.76 -6.92 8.39
CA SER A 123 5.43 -6.38 9.58
C SER A 123 6.73 -5.65 9.23
N LYS A 124 7.51 -6.16 8.26
CA LYS A 124 8.72 -5.48 7.75
C LYS A 124 8.41 -4.17 7.06
N THR A 125 7.30 -4.14 6.33
CA THR A 125 6.90 -2.93 5.62
C THR A 125 6.34 -1.85 6.54
N PHE A 126 6.00 -2.15 7.79
CA PHE A 126 5.53 -1.13 8.72
C PHE A 126 6.63 -0.63 9.63
N HIS A 127 6.76 0.69 9.69
CA HIS A 127 7.63 1.39 10.61
C HIS A 127 6.77 2.33 11.47
N PRO A 128 6.58 2.04 12.77
CA PRO A 128 5.90 2.98 13.66
C PRO A 128 6.74 4.25 13.74
N GLY A 129 6.24 5.36 13.19
CA GLY A 129 6.93 6.65 13.22
C GLY A 129 8.13 6.77 12.28
N ALA A 130 8.08 6.20 11.07
CA ALA A 130 9.16 6.26 10.08
C ALA A 130 9.51 7.70 9.62
N SER A 131 10.27 8.45 10.42
CA SER A 131 11.08 9.55 9.92
C SER A 131 12.20 8.94 9.09
N TRP A 132 11.98 8.84 7.78
CA TRP A 132 13.03 8.37 6.90
C TRP A 132 14.17 9.41 6.93
N ARG A 133 15.34 9.01 7.46
CA ARG A 133 16.58 9.74 7.26
C ARG A 133 16.92 9.59 5.78
N THR A 134 16.85 10.69 5.03
CA THR A 134 17.37 10.80 3.67
C THR A 134 18.80 10.26 3.66
N THR A 135 19.05 9.08 3.12
CA THR A 135 20.39 8.74 2.62
C THR A 135 20.61 9.56 1.37
N THR A 136 20.98 10.82 1.57
CA THR A 136 21.63 11.63 0.55
C THR A 136 23.02 11.05 0.30
N GLY A 137 23.25 10.63 -0.94
CA GLY A 137 24.56 10.73 -1.58
C GLY A 137 25.58 9.63 -1.28
N SER A 138 25.87 8.86 -2.33
CA SER A 138 27.24 8.55 -2.74
C SER A 138 27.29 8.56 -4.25
#